data_AF-A0A668SW05-F1
#
_entry.id   AF-A0A668SW05-F1
#
_cell.length_a   1.000
_cell.length_b   1.000
_cell.length_c   1.000
_cell.angle_alpha   90.00
_cell.angle_beta   90.00
_cell.angle_gamma   90.00
#
_symmetry.space_group_name_H-M   'P 1'
#
loop_
_entity.id
_entity.type
_entity.pdbx_description
1 polymer ?
#
loop_
_entity_poly.entity_id
_entity_poly.type
_entity_poly.pdbx_seq_one_letter_code
_entity_poly.pdbx_strand_id
1 'polypeptide(L)'
;GIIGGQDATPGSWPWHALVVAYGPYGYKQCGGSLITNQWVLTAARCSPLPHIFKLKQQVIFYSVGRYNQSVKETICHPAFSFYCWTYENDICLLKLSAPVNFTDYIQPICLASEKSTFHNGTSSWVTGFGYDDSNSFSLQLGYRFSNILQEVNVPILGNNECRYITETDHLLKVTDLSLQFSINFSSQGDEREPLVIKAGSLWVQSGVQSYSYGCGGLSIYTRVSQYQKWISDTVTGTPPEECVTSEVWREVILDLNAGLAGLLRMWTAFIIKTGKQKMRRLAGRLAELKTYTEDDKTRN
;
A
#
# COMPACT_ATOMS: atom_id res chain seq x y z
N GLY A 1 19.59 -10.90 6.10
CA GLY A 1 18.40 -10.07 5.91
C GLY A 1 17.39 -10.85 5.14
N ILE A 2 16.71 -10.13 4.28
CA ILE A 2 15.82 -10.69 3.28
C ILE A 2 16.68 -11.35 2.21
N ILE A 3 16.45 -12.64 1.92
CA ILE A 3 17.19 -13.34 0.85
C ILE A 3 16.78 -12.72 -0.49
N GLY A 4 17.76 -12.43 -1.35
CA GLY A 4 17.55 -11.69 -2.59
C GLY A 4 17.28 -10.19 -2.39
N GLY A 5 17.36 -9.69 -1.16
CA GLY A 5 17.32 -8.27 -0.86
C GLY A 5 18.67 -7.59 -1.06
N GLN A 6 18.65 -6.26 -1.00
CA GLN A 6 19.81 -5.38 -1.05
C GLN A 6 19.78 -4.39 0.10
N ASP A 7 20.91 -3.74 0.40
CA ASP A 7 20.97 -2.67 1.38
C ASP A 7 20.05 -1.51 0.97
N ALA A 8 19.14 -1.13 1.87
CA ALA A 8 18.31 0.04 1.70
C ALA A 8 19.11 1.31 1.99
N THR A 9 18.93 2.32 1.14
CA THR A 9 19.52 3.64 1.39
C THR A 9 18.86 4.29 2.62
N PRO A 10 19.63 4.90 3.55
CA PRO A 10 19.06 5.58 4.70
C PRO A 10 18.01 6.63 4.29
N GLY A 11 16.81 6.54 4.88
CA GLY A 11 15.69 7.44 4.57
C GLY A 11 14.80 7.00 3.42
N SER A 12 15.12 5.94 2.68
CA SER A 12 14.22 5.42 1.63
C SER A 12 12.90 4.88 2.15
N TRP A 13 12.86 4.45 3.42
CA TRP A 13 11.70 3.83 4.07
C TRP A 13 11.38 4.53 5.41
N PRO A 14 11.01 5.82 5.39
CA PRO A 14 10.93 6.67 6.59
C PRO A 14 9.80 6.28 7.55
N TRP A 15 8.88 5.41 7.12
CA TRP A 15 7.85 4.81 7.99
C TRP A 15 8.32 3.53 8.68
N HIS A 16 9.41 2.90 8.25
CA HIS A 16 9.83 1.61 8.78
C HIS A 16 10.13 1.72 10.28
N ALA A 17 9.46 0.90 11.07
CA ALA A 17 9.54 0.88 12.51
C ALA A 17 9.90 -0.51 13.00
N LEU A 18 10.87 -0.60 13.91
CA LEU A 18 11.21 -1.84 14.60
C LEU A 18 10.45 -1.89 15.92
N VAL A 19 9.60 -2.91 16.07
CA VAL A 19 8.83 -3.14 17.29
C VAL A 19 9.57 -4.16 18.16
N VAL A 20 9.93 -3.75 19.38
CA VAL A 20 10.64 -4.59 20.34
C VAL A 20 9.78 -4.79 21.59
N ALA A 21 9.40 -6.03 21.87
CA ALA A 21 8.67 -6.42 23.07
C ALA A 21 9.59 -7.22 24.00
N TYR A 22 9.81 -6.73 25.22
CA TYR A 22 10.67 -7.39 26.21
C TYR A 22 9.87 -8.34 27.08
N GLY A 23 10.28 -9.60 27.21
CA GLY A 23 9.66 -10.61 28.06
C GLY A 23 10.63 -11.20 29.10
N PRO A 24 10.16 -12.09 29.99
CA PRO A 24 11.01 -12.73 31.00
C PRO A 24 12.11 -13.62 30.41
N TYR A 25 11.94 -14.10 29.17
CA TYR A 25 12.87 -15.02 28.50
C TYR A 25 13.66 -14.36 27.36
N GLY A 26 13.68 -13.03 27.28
CA GLY A 26 14.39 -12.29 26.23
C GLY A 26 13.56 -11.17 25.63
N TYR A 27 13.75 -10.89 24.35
CA TYR A 27 12.95 -9.92 23.61
C TYR A 27 12.48 -10.52 22.30
N LYS A 28 11.32 -10.05 21.82
CA LYS A 28 10.80 -10.32 20.50
C LYS A 28 10.96 -9.06 19.65
N GLN A 29 11.49 -9.23 18.45
CA GLN A 29 11.65 -8.18 17.46
C GLN A 29 10.69 -8.43 16.29
N CYS A 30 10.12 -7.35 15.78
CA CYS A 30 9.12 -7.35 14.71
C CYS A 30 9.26 -6.12 13.82
N GLY A 31 8.74 -6.21 12.60
CA GLY A 31 8.46 -5.06 11.77
C GLY A 31 7.21 -4.28 12.19
N GLY A 32 7.12 -3.04 11.68
CA GLY A 32 5.99 -2.15 11.83
C GLY A 32 6.12 -0.93 10.93
N SER A 33 5.07 -0.13 10.86
CA SER A 33 5.02 1.08 10.04
C SER A 33 4.39 2.24 10.80
N LEU A 34 4.99 3.42 10.71
CA LEU A 34 4.39 4.65 11.18
C LEU A 34 3.20 5.01 10.29
N ILE A 35 2.01 5.20 10.86
CA ILE A 35 0.78 5.53 10.11
C ILE A 35 0.24 6.93 10.43
N THR A 36 0.68 7.51 11.55
CA THR A 36 0.43 8.90 11.95
C THR A 36 1.63 9.41 12.75
N ASN A 37 1.59 10.61 13.31
CA ASN A 37 2.63 11.07 14.23
C ASN A 37 2.65 10.32 15.59
N GLN A 38 1.67 9.49 15.93
CA GLN A 38 1.63 8.82 17.24
C GLN A 38 1.21 7.34 17.18
N TRP A 39 0.95 6.81 15.99
CA TRP A 39 0.45 5.45 15.82
C TRP A 39 1.32 4.66 14.86
N VAL A 40 1.62 3.43 15.28
CA VAL A 40 2.36 2.44 14.49
C VAL A 40 1.48 1.22 14.25
N LEU A 41 1.46 0.74 13.02
CA LEU A 41 0.77 -0.48 12.61
C LEU A 41 1.75 -1.65 12.59
N THR A 42 1.36 -2.79 13.16
CA THR A 42 2.15 -4.04 13.19
C THR A 42 1.19 -5.23 13.26
N ALA A 43 1.71 -6.46 13.34
CA ALA A 43 0.87 -7.64 13.52
C ALA A 43 0.54 -7.88 15.00
N ALA A 44 -0.62 -8.46 15.30
CA ALA A 44 -1.04 -8.79 16.66
C ALA A 44 -0.09 -9.77 17.36
N ARG A 45 0.52 -10.68 16.60
CA ARG A 45 1.55 -11.58 17.12
C ARG A 45 2.82 -10.88 17.59
N CYS A 46 3.04 -9.61 17.24
CA CYS A 46 4.13 -8.80 17.81
C CYS A 46 3.84 -8.28 19.20
N SER A 47 2.56 -8.23 19.58
CA SER A 47 2.17 -7.78 20.90
C SER A 47 2.55 -8.83 21.95
N PRO A 48 3.03 -8.40 23.14
CA PRO A 48 3.07 -9.28 24.29
C PRO A 48 1.66 -9.81 24.61
N LEU A 49 1.58 -11.03 25.16
CA LEU A 49 0.30 -11.64 25.54
C LEU A 49 -0.37 -10.78 26.63
N PRO A 50 -1.54 -10.17 26.35
CA PRO A 50 -2.13 -9.15 27.22
C PRO A 50 -2.49 -9.64 28.63
N HIS A 51 -2.71 -10.95 28.79
CA HIS A 51 -3.12 -11.55 30.06
C HIS A 51 -1.98 -12.09 30.92
N ILE A 52 -0.75 -12.18 30.39
CA ILE A 52 0.34 -12.87 31.10
C ILE A 52 1.37 -11.88 31.64
N PHE A 53 1.66 -10.81 30.91
CA PHE A 53 2.74 -9.90 31.31
C PHE A 53 2.48 -8.45 30.90
N LYS A 54 2.59 -7.50 31.85
CA LYS A 54 2.74 -6.07 31.55
C LYS A 54 4.15 -5.80 31.03
N LEU A 55 4.39 -6.17 29.78
CA LEU A 55 5.72 -6.07 29.15
C LEU A 55 5.97 -4.66 28.63
N LYS A 56 7.23 -4.24 28.72
CA LYS A 56 7.69 -3.02 28.07
C LYS A 56 7.76 -3.27 26.58
N GLN A 57 7.13 -2.40 25.80
CA GLN A 57 7.24 -2.38 24.34
C GLN A 57 7.85 -1.06 23.91
N GLN A 58 8.76 -1.14 22.94
CA GLN A 58 9.44 0.00 22.34
C GLN A 58 9.31 -0.05 20.83
N VAL A 59 9.28 1.13 20.23
CA VAL A 59 9.38 1.32 18.79
C VAL A 59 10.69 2.04 18.50
N ILE A 60 11.47 1.54 17.55
CA ILE A 60 12.75 2.10 17.14
C ILE A 60 12.66 2.49 15.67
N PHE A 61 12.85 3.78 15.37
CA PHE A 61 12.98 4.27 14.00
C PHE A 61 14.45 4.26 13.59
N TYR A 62 14.80 3.37 12.66
CA TYR A 62 16.20 3.08 12.35
C TYR A 62 16.87 4.16 11.49
N SER A 63 16.11 4.79 10.59
CA SER A 63 16.61 5.79 9.64
C SER A 63 17.18 7.06 10.29
N VAL A 64 16.99 7.26 11.61
CA VAL A 64 17.50 8.42 12.38
C VAL A 64 18.60 8.06 13.38
N GLY A 65 19.26 6.91 13.24
CA GLY A 65 20.27 6.49 14.23
C GLY A 65 19.65 6.04 15.57
N ARG A 66 18.61 5.19 15.48
CA ARG A 66 17.85 4.60 16.60
C ARG A 66 17.12 5.64 17.46
N TYR A 67 16.09 6.24 16.89
CA TYR A 67 15.14 7.04 17.67
C TYR A 67 14.13 6.12 18.37
N ASN A 68 14.27 5.98 19.69
CA ASN A 68 13.44 5.07 20.49
C ASN A 68 12.22 5.80 21.06
N GLN A 69 11.04 5.19 20.91
CA GLN A 69 9.79 5.63 21.51
C GLN A 69 9.19 4.52 22.37
N SER A 70 8.72 4.87 23.56
CA SER A 70 7.97 3.91 24.39
C SER A 70 6.52 3.81 23.89
N VAL A 71 5.95 2.62 23.99
CA VAL A 71 4.53 2.39 23.68
C VAL A 71 3.70 2.64 24.93
N LYS A 72 2.67 3.46 24.80
CA LYS A 72 1.69 3.74 25.87
C LYS A 72 0.58 2.70 25.90
N GLU A 73 0.12 2.28 24.72
CA GLU A 73 -1.03 1.41 24.59
C GLU A 73 -0.88 0.53 23.34
N THR A 74 -1.31 -0.72 23.45
CA THR A 74 -1.27 -1.71 22.39
C THR A 74 -2.69 -2.24 22.19
N ILE A 75 -3.24 -2.04 21.00
CA ILE A 75 -4.63 -2.39 20.67
C ILE A 75 -4.61 -3.33 19.46
N CYS A 76 -4.79 -4.62 19.72
CA CYS A 76 -4.87 -5.61 18.66
C CYS A 76 -6.32 -5.87 18.28
N HIS A 77 -6.55 -6.34 17.06
CA HIS A 77 -7.90 -6.61 16.58
C HIS A 77 -8.61 -7.61 17.51
N PRO A 78 -9.85 -7.35 17.97
CA PRO A 78 -10.50 -8.15 19.02
C PRO A 78 -10.84 -9.57 18.57
N ALA A 79 -10.98 -9.81 17.26
CA ALA A 79 -11.18 -11.14 16.70
C ALA A 79 -9.86 -11.91 16.43
N PHE A 80 -8.71 -11.35 16.80
CA PHE A 80 -7.44 -12.07 16.77
C PHE A 80 -7.36 -13.09 17.90
N SER A 81 -6.98 -14.33 17.58
CA SER A 81 -6.77 -15.38 18.58
C SER A 81 -5.32 -15.80 18.62
N PHE A 82 -4.69 -15.66 19.79
CA PHE A 82 -3.35 -16.19 20.05
C PHE A 82 -3.31 -17.72 20.16
N TYR A 83 -4.48 -18.35 20.36
CA TYR A 83 -4.61 -19.79 20.63
C TYR A 83 -5.04 -20.60 19.39
N CYS A 84 -5.52 -19.91 18.35
CA CYS A 84 -5.92 -20.55 17.11
C CYS A 84 -4.85 -20.34 16.04
N TRP A 85 -4.60 -21.39 15.26
CA TRP A 85 -3.72 -21.35 14.09
C TRP A 85 -4.35 -20.66 12.88
N THR A 86 -5.51 -20.02 13.06
CA THR A 86 -6.17 -19.22 12.02
C THR A 86 -5.43 -17.89 11.90
N TYR A 87 -4.66 -17.69 10.84
CA TYR A 87 -3.87 -16.47 10.58
C TYR A 87 -4.69 -15.22 10.24
N GLU A 88 -5.95 -15.20 10.68
CA GLU A 88 -6.92 -14.14 10.50
C GLU A 88 -6.71 -13.05 11.55
N ASN A 89 -7.03 -11.80 11.18
CA ASN A 89 -7.00 -10.65 12.08
C ASN A 89 -5.63 -10.37 12.73
N ASP A 90 -4.51 -10.83 12.16
CA ASP A 90 -3.16 -10.58 12.70
C ASP A 90 -2.71 -9.12 12.46
N ILE A 91 -3.35 -8.19 13.15
CA ILE A 91 -3.14 -6.75 13.02
C ILE A 91 -3.30 -6.05 14.37
N CYS A 92 -2.43 -5.08 14.63
CA CYS A 92 -2.36 -4.39 15.90
C CYS A 92 -1.82 -2.97 15.76
N LEU A 93 -2.36 -2.07 16.58
CA LEU A 93 -2.02 -0.66 16.63
C LEU A 93 -1.27 -0.37 17.93
N LEU A 94 -0.11 0.29 17.80
CA LEU A 94 0.70 0.74 18.93
C LEU A 94 0.59 2.26 19.04
N LYS A 95 0.09 2.74 20.16
CA LYS A 95 0.08 4.16 20.49
C LYS A 95 1.38 4.54 21.17
N LEU A 96 2.15 5.43 20.57
CA LEU A 96 3.37 5.96 21.15
C LEU A 96 3.06 6.85 22.36
N SER A 97 3.96 6.86 23.35
CA SER A 97 3.82 7.67 24.56
C SER A 97 3.84 9.17 24.29
N ALA A 98 4.53 9.59 23.24
CA ALA A 98 4.56 10.94 22.72
C ALA A 98 4.49 10.92 21.17
N PRO A 99 3.96 11.98 20.54
CA PRO A 99 4.02 12.12 19.10
C PRO A 99 5.48 12.30 18.64
N VAL A 100 5.79 11.77 17.46
CA VAL A 100 7.07 11.97 16.77
C VAL A 100 7.00 13.18 15.85
N ASN A 101 8.14 13.86 15.70
CA ASN A 101 8.27 14.93 14.72
C ASN A 101 8.65 14.33 13.37
N PHE A 102 7.97 14.76 12.32
CA PHE A 102 8.30 14.33 10.97
C PHE A 102 9.60 14.97 10.50
N THR A 103 10.40 14.17 9.81
CA THR A 103 11.69 14.55 9.22
C THR A 103 11.84 13.83 7.88
N ASP A 104 12.95 14.02 7.19
CA ASP A 104 13.25 13.24 5.97
C ASP A 104 13.41 11.73 6.25
N TYR A 105 13.56 11.34 7.52
CA TYR A 105 13.79 9.97 7.96
C TYR A 105 12.65 9.39 8.82
N ILE A 106 11.65 10.20 9.17
CA ILE A 106 10.45 9.79 9.93
C ILE A 106 9.25 10.40 9.24
N GLN A 107 8.50 9.57 8.52
CA GLN A 107 7.26 9.98 7.84
C GLN A 107 6.23 8.85 7.93
N PRO A 108 4.94 9.17 8.03
CA PRO A 108 3.90 8.15 7.99
C PRO A 108 3.75 7.58 6.57
N ILE A 109 3.28 6.35 6.47
CA ILE A 109 2.86 5.75 5.20
C ILE A 109 1.35 5.88 5.01
N CYS A 110 0.89 6.02 3.76
CA CYS A 110 -0.52 5.85 3.43
C CYS A 110 -0.97 4.40 3.70
N LEU A 111 -2.20 4.24 4.14
CA LEU A 111 -2.85 2.93 4.21
C LEU A 111 -3.72 2.68 2.97
N ALA A 112 -3.73 1.46 2.48
CA ALA A 112 -4.58 1.08 1.35
C ALA A 112 -6.06 1.24 1.70
N SER A 113 -6.78 2.12 1.01
CA SER A 113 -8.23 2.30 1.21
C SER A 113 -9.04 1.01 0.97
N GLU A 114 -10.30 0.97 1.43
CA GLU A 114 -11.23 -0.16 1.16
C GLU A 114 -11.45 -0.42 -0.34
N LYS A 115 -11.25 0.60 -1.19
CA LYS A 115 -11.39 0.53 -2.65
C LYS A 115 -10.12 0.10 -3.38
N SER A 116 -9.01 -0.09 -2.64
CA SER A 116 -7.74 -0.47 -3.23
C SER A 116 -7.75 -1.93 -3.69
N THR A 117 -7.35 -2.14 -4.94
CA THR A 117 -7.20 -3.46 -5.57
C THR A 117 -5.75 -3.70 -5.94
N PHE A 118 -5.33 -4.98 -5.85
CA PHE A 118 -3.97 -5.42 -6.15
C PHE A 118 -4.04 -6.64 -7.05
N HIS A 119 -3.51 -6.53 -8.26
CA HIS A 119 -3.53 -7.60 -9.26
C HIS A 119 -2.31 -8.51 -9.11
N ASN A 120 -2.39 -9.75 -9.63
CA ASN A 120 -1.24 -10.65 -9.66
C ASN A 120 -0.07 -9.99 -10.40
N GLY A 121 1.13 -10.15 -9.86
CA GLY A 121 2.34 -9.51 -10.39
C GLY A 121 2.50 -8.04 -9.98
N THR A 122 1.57 -7.47 -9.19
CA THR A 122 1.73 -6.09 -8.68
C THR A 122 3.04 -5.98 -7.89
N SER A 123 3.95 -5.16 -8.39
CA SER A 123 5.28 -4.97 -7.79
C SER A 123 5.14 -4.29 -6.43
N SER A 124 5.67 -4.96 -5.41
CA SER A 124 5.60 -4.55 -4.02
C SER A 124 6.98 -4.63 -3.38
N TRP A 125 7.15 -3.97 -2.25
CA TRP A 125 8.40 -3.92 -1.52
C TRP A 125 8.21 -4.37 -0.08
N VAL A 126 9.23 -5.05 0.43
CA VAL A 126 9.33 -5.48 1.82
C VAL A 126 10.69 -5.03 2.34
N THR A 127 10.74 -4.63 3.61
CA THR A 127 11.95 -4.12 4.25
C THR A 127 12.15 -4.74 5.62
N GLY A 128 13.38 -5.09 5.97
CA GLY A 128 13.68 -5.87 7.19
C GLY A 128 15.18 -5.91 7.53
N PHE A 129 15.52 -6.40 8.72
CA PHE A 129 16.88 -6.48 9.28
C PHE A 129 17.45 -7.91 9.37
N GLY A 130 16.87 -8.89 8.70
CA GLY A 130 17.00 -10.32 9.02
C GLY A 130 18.40 -10.92 8.94
N TYR A 131 18.47 -12.24 8.93
CA TYR A 131 19.71 -13.00 9.16
C TYR A 131 20.80 -12.83 8.10
N ASP A 132 21.97 -12.31 8.47
CA ASP A 132 23.13 -12.19 7.56
C ASP A 132 23.77 -13.56 7.29
N ASP A 133 23.62 -14.05 6.06
CA ASP A 133 24.08 -15.39 5.64
C ASP A 133 25.59 -15.44 5.32
N SER A 134 26.31 -14.31 5.43
CA SER A 134 27.74 -14.23 5.14
C SER A 134 28.64 -14.94 6.16
N ASN A 135 28.09 -15.45 7.27
CA ASN A 135 28.87 -16.11 8.32
C ASN A 135 28.15 -17.33 8.91
N SER A 136 28.04 -18.39 8.10
CA SER A 136 27.40 -19.69 8.39
C SER A 136 27.99 -20.49 9.57
N PHE A 137 28.98 -19.96 10.28
CA PHE A 137 29.58 -20.56 11.48
C PHE A 137 28.97 -20.07 12.81
N SER A 138 27.87 -19.31 12.76
CA SER A 138 27.25 -18.67 13.94
C SER A 138 26.05 -19.43 14.51
N LEU A 139 25.91 -20.73 14.21
CA LEU A 139 24.81 -21.58 14.68
C LEU A 139 24.86 -21.91 16.19
N GLN A 140 25.83 -21.39 16.95
CA GLN A 140 26.05 -21.78 18.34
C GLN A 140 26.06 -20.65 19.39
N LEU A 141 26.09 -19.35 19.02
CA LEU A 141 26.30 -18.26 20.00
C LEU A 141 25.67 -16.90 19.64
N GLY A 142 24.38 -16.88 19.29
CA GLY A 142 23.60 -15.64 19.23
C GLY A 142 23.46 -15.04 17.83
N TYR A 143 22.21 -14.98 17.38
CA TYR A 143 21.75 -14.41 16.11
C TYR A 143 22.38 -13.03 15.82
N ARG A 144 23.03 -12.88 14.66
CA ARG A 144 23.45 -11.55 14.15
C ARG A 144 22.47 -11.10 13.07
N PHE A 145 21.65 -10.11 13.43
CA PHE A 145 20.81 -9.36 12.49
C PHE A 145 21.70 -8.43 11.64
N SER A 146 21.27 -8.12 10.42
CA SER A 146 21.93 -7.08 9.63
C SER A 146 21.84 -5.75 10.39
N ASN A 147 22.94 -5.01 10.44
CA ASN A 147 22.96 -3.65 10.99
C ASN A 147 22.41 -2.61 9.98
N ILE A 148 22.05 -3.04 8.77
CA ILE A 148 21.56 -2.20 7.69
C ILE A 148 20.19 -2.74 7.27
N LEU A 149 19.20 -1.84 7.17
CA LEU A 149 17.88 -2.19 6.67
C LEU A 149 18.03 -2.76 5.26
N GLN A 150 17.46 -3.93 5.00
CA GLN A 150 17.40 -4.54 3.68
C GLN A 150 16.07 -4.21 3.02
N GLU A 151 16.06 -4.18 1.70
CA GLU A 151 14.86 -4.04 0.87
C GLU A 151 14.83 -5.12 -0.21
N VAL A 152 13.64 -5.62 -0.54
CA VAL A 152 13.43 -6.54 -1.65
C VAL A 152 12.17 -6.15 -2.42
N ASN A 153 12.20 -6.34 -3.74
CA ASN A 153 11.02 -6.25 -4.58
C ASN A 153 10.36 -7.63 -4.73
N VAL A 154 9.06 -7.72 -4.48
CA VAL A 154 8.28 -8.96 -4.53
C VAL A 154 6.98 -8.75 -5.29
N PRO A 155 6.53 -9.71 -6.12
CA PRO A 155 5.22 -9.64 -6.74
C PRO A 155 4.12 -10.05 -5.74
N ILE A 156 2.98 -9.38 -5.81
CA ILE A 156 1.75 -9.87 -5.19
C ILE A 156 1.23 -11.06 -5.99
N LEU A 157 0.84 -12.11 -5.27
CA LEU A 157 0.07 -13.21 -5.80
C LEU A 157 -1.38 -13.06 -5.34
N GLY A 158 -2.30 -13.14 -6.28
CA GLY A 158 -3.72 -13.09 -5.97
C GLY A 158 -4.20 -14.40 -5.37
N ASN A 159 -5.34 -14.30 -4.70
CA ASN A 159 -5.87 -15.37 -3.86
C ASN A 159 -6.16 -16.66 -4.62
N ASN A 160 -6.57 -16.58 -5.88
CA ASN A 160 -6.84 -17.77 -6.71
C ASN A 160 -5.57 -18.56 -7.00
N GLU A 161 -4.46 -17.87 -7.30
CA GLU A 161 -3.17 -18.51 -7.57
C GLU A 161 -2.59 -19.11 -6.28
N CYS A 162 -2.79 -18.43 -5.15
CA CYS A 162 -2.33 -18.94 -3.85
C CYS A 162 -3.17 -20.11 -3.34
N ARG A 163 -4.48 -20.15 -3.61
CA ARG A 163 -5.34 -21.25 -3.18
C ARG A 163 -4.82 -22.59 -3.70
N TYR A 164 -4.37 -22.64 -4.96
CA TYR A 164 -3.75 -23.83 -5.54
C TYR A 164 -2.46 -24.25 -4.81
N ILE A 165 -1.66 -23.28 -4.35
CA ILE A 165 -0.40 -23.52 -3.63
C ILE A 165 -0.67 -23.97 -2.18
N THR A 166 -1.72 -23.45 -1.54
CA THR A 166 -2.05 -23.71 -0.14
C THR A 166 -3.11 -24.81 0.05
N GLU A 167 -3.62 -25.41 -1.02
CA GLU A 167 -4.72 -26.39 -1.01
C GLU A 167 -4.42 -27.65 -0.20
N THR A 168 -3.15 -27.95 0.05
CA THR A 168 -2.69 -29.05 0.91
C THR A 168 -2.55 -28.67 2.39
N ASP A 169 -2.68 -27.39 2.74
CA ASP A 169 -2.58 -26.91 4.12
C ASP A 169 -3.96 -26.58 4.70
N HIS A 170 -4.52 -27.54 5.43
CA HIS A 170 -5.83 -27.42 6.08
C HIS A 170 -5.89 -26.32 7.17
N LEU A 171 -4.77 -25.72 7.56
CA LEU A 171 -4.71 -24.64 8.55
C LEU A 171 -4.86 -23.24 7.92
N LEU A 172 -4.72 -23.12 6.60
CA LEU A 172 -4.88 -21.86 5.88
C LEU A 172 -6.26 -21.72 5.24
N LYS A 173 -7.15 -20.96 5.88
CA LYS A 173 -8.33 -20.43 5.21
C LYS A 173 -7.97 -19.16 4.45
N VAL A 174 -7.61 -19.33 3.18
CA VAL A 174 -7.39 -18.20 2.27
C VAL A 174 -8.73 -17.56 1.90
N THR A 175 -8.99 -16.39 2.47
CA THR A 175 -10.16 -15.56 2.14
C THR A 175 -9.75 -14.25 1.49
N ASP A 176 -10.58 -13.77 0.57
CA ASP A 176 -10.43 -12.46 -0.10
C ASP A 176 -10.40 -11.29 0.88
N LEU A 177 -10.99 -11.49 2.05
CA LEU A 177 -11.11 -10.52 3.13
C LEU A 177 -9.87 -10.44 4.03
N SER A 178 -8.99 -11.44 4.01
CA SER A 178 -7.99 -11.54 5.09
C SER A 178 -6.55 -11.52 4.58
N LEU A 179 -6.29 -12.10 3.42
CA LEU A 179 -4.92 -12.43 3.03
C LEU A 179 -4.52 -11.85 1.66
N GLN A 180 -3.27 -11.39 1.60
CA GLN A 180 -2.48 -11.15 0.40
C GLN A 180 -1.24 -12.00 0.48
N PHE A 181 -0.67 -12.34 -0.67
CA PHE A 181 0.51 -13.18 -0.71
C PHE A 181 1.61 -12.52 -1.51
N SER A 182 2.85 -12.77 -1.10
CA SER A 182 4.02 -12.43 -1.91
C SER A 182 5.01 -13.57 -1.84
N ILE A 183 5.75 -13.80 -2.93
CA ILE A 183 6.93 -14.66 -2.87
C ILE A 183 8.01 -13.82 -2.21
N ASN A 184 8.29 -14.09 -0.94
CA ASN A 184 9.34 -13.39 -0.21
C ASN A 184 10.34 -14.45 0.24
N PHE A 185 11.60 -14.27 -0.15
CA PHE A 185 12.64 -15.11 0.39
C PHE A 185 13.07 -14.61 1.78
N SER A 186 12.13 -14.47 2.72
CA SER A 186 12.47 -13.99 4.07
C SER A 186 13.23 -15.05 4.85
N SER A 187 14.27 -14.64 5.57
CA SER A 187 14.96 -15.48 6.55
C SER A 187 14.32 -15.36 7.94
N GLN A 188 14.64 -16.27 8.86
CA GLN A 188 14.21 -16.14 10.25
C GLN A 188 14.78 -14.84 10.85
N GLY A 189 13.91 -13.92 11.27
CA GLY A 189 14.28 -12.63 11.89
C GLY A 189 13.63 -11.40 11.25
N ASP A 190 13.14 -11.53 10.02
CA ASP A 190 12.27 -10.58 9.32
C ASP A 190 10.84 -11.11 9.36
N GLU A 191 10.22 -10.92 10.53
CA GLU A 191 8.80 -11.23 10.74
C GLU A 191 8.00 -9.93 10.94
N ARG A 192 6.86 -9.86 10.23
CA ARG A 192 5.77 -8.90 10.43
C ARG A 192 6.04 -7.51 9.85
N GLU A 193 6.80 -7.49 8.76
CA GLU A 193 7.10 -6.30 7.97
C GLU A 193 5.87 -5.72 7.27
N PRO A 194 5.87 -4.41 6.99
CA PRO A 194 4.92 -3.82 6.07
C PRO A 194 5.19 -4.27 4.63
N LEU A 195 4.14 -4.70 3.93
CA LEU A 195 4.14 -4.85 2.47
C LEU A 195 3.64 -3.55 1.86
N VAL A 196 4.47 -2.92 1.03
CA VAL A 196 4.20 -1.58 0.51
C VAL A 196 4.28 -1.55 -1.01
N ILE A 197 3.45 -0.72 -1.63
CA ILE A 197 3.35 -0.56 -3.08
C ILE A 197 3.58 0.91 -3.42
N LYS A 198 4.24 1.14 -4.55
CA LYS A 198 4.41 2.48 -5.10
C LYS A 198 3.28 2.77 -6.09
N ALA A 199 2.34 3.64 -5.69
CA ALA A 199 1.24 4.12 -6.53
C ALA A 199 1.54 5.56 -6.99
N GLY A 200 2.18 5.69 -8.16
CA GLY A 200 2.66 6.98 -8.65
C GLY A 200 3.79 7.53 -7.76
N SER A 201 3.55 8.69 -7.14
CA SER A 201 4.47 9.30 -6.17
C SER A 201 4.22 8.87 -4.72
N LEU A 202 3.15 8.13 -4.45
CA LEU A 202 2.75 7.73 -3.11
C LEU A 202 3.17 6.29 -2.80
N TRP A 203 3.58 6.07 -1.56
CA TRP A 203 3.79 4.74 -1.01
C TRP A 203 2.59 4.35 -0.16
N VAL A 204 2.03 3.18 -0.45
CA VAL A 204 0.81 2.69 0.18
C VAL A 204 1.05 1.32 0.78
N GLN A 205 0.77 1.17 2.07
CA GLN A 205 0.84 -0.12 2.74
C GLN A 205 -0.38 -0.96 2.37
N SER A 206 -0.13 -2.05 1.65
CA SER A 206 -1.16 -3.01 1.27
C SER A 206 -1.32 -4.11 2.31
N GLY A 207 -0.25 -4.48 3.02
CA GLY A 207 -0.25 -5.63 3.92
C GLY A 207 0.60 -5.49 5.17
N VAL A 208 0.31 -6.36 6.14
CA VAL A 208 1.15 -6.61 7.33
C VAL A 208 1.49 -8.10 7.32
N GLN A 209 2.77 -8.48 7.30
CA GLN A 209 3.14 -9.89 7.21
C GLN A 209 2.62 -10.64 8.46
N SER A 210 1.97 -11.78 8.27
CA SER A 210 1.32 -12.58 9.31
C SER A 210 2.03 -13.93 9.48
N TYR A 211 2.31 -14.61 8.36
CA TYR A 211 2.96 -15.92 8.34
C TYR A 211 3.84 -16.09 7.09
N SER A 212 4.86 -16.93 7.18
CA SER A 212 5.72 -17.30 6.05
C SER A 212 5.97 -18.80 6.04
N TYR A 213 5.84 -19.44 4.88
CA TYR A 213 6.34 -20.80 4.70
C TYR A 213 7.87 -20.78 4.62
N GLY A 214 8.52 -21.64 5.42
CA GLY A 214 9.98 -21.71 5.53
C GLY A 214 10.70 -21.97 4.20
N CYS A 215 11.99 -21.57 4.15
CA CYS A 215 12.92 -21.70 3.01
C CYS A 215 12.50 -20.96 1.73
N GLY A 216 12.32 -19.65 1.84
CA GLY A 216 12.22 -18.80 0.65
C GLY A 216 10.83 -18.79 -0.03
N GLY A 217 9.81 -19.29 0.68
CA GLY A 217 8.49 -19.59 0.13
C GLY A 217 7.49 -18.43 0.14
N LEU A 218 6.22 -18.81 0.01
CA LEU A 218 5.08 -17.89 0.05
C LEU A 218 4.94 -17.23 1.42
N SER A 219 4.90 -15.90 1.46
CA SER A 219 4.55 -15.11 2.64
C SER A 219 3.11 -14.64 2.55
N ILE A 220 2.43 -14.68 3.69
CA ILE A 220 1.03 -14.35 3.89
C ILE A 220 0.95 -13.04 4.66
N TYR A 221 0.16 -12.11 4.15
CA TYR A 221 -0.02 -10.77 4.70
C TYR A 221 -1.48 -10.53 5.03
N THR A 222 -1.75 -9.94 6.19
CA THR A 222 -3.04 -9.39 6.54
C THR A 222 -3.35 -8.19 5.65
N ARG A 223 -4.50 -8.21 4.96
CA ARG A 223 -4.89 -7.19 3.96
C ARG A 223 -5.37 -5.90 4.63
N VAL A 224 -4.54 -4.87 4.64
CA VAL A 224 -4.80 -3.58 5.32
C VAL A 224 -6.12 -2.93 4.88
N SER A 225 -6.47 -3.02 3.60
CA SER A 225 -7.72 -2.42 3.08
C SER A 225 -9.00 -2.95 3.71
N GLN A 226 -8.96 -4.11 4.35
CA GLN A 226 -10.14 -4.71 5.00
C GLN A 226 -10.28 -4.29 6.47
N TYR A 227 -9.30 -3.55 7.00
CA TYR A 227 -9.26 -3.09 8.39
C TYR A 227 -9.41 -1.58 8.53
N GLN A 228 -9.67 -0.84 7.45
CA GLN A 228 -9.76 0.63 7.47
C GLN A 228 -10.76 1.13 8.51
N LYS A 229 -11.96 0.56 8.53
CA LYS A 229 -12.97 0.88 9.55
C LYS A 229 -12.45 0.68 10.98
N TRP A 230 -11.85 -0.47 11.27
CA TRP A 230 -11.29 -0.75 12.61
C TRP A 230 -10.15 0.20 12.97
N ILE A 231 -9.27 0.51 12.01
CA ILE A 231 -8.15 1.43 12.20
C ILE A 231 -8.69 2.84 12.51
N SER A 232 -9.64 3.32 11.71
CA SER A 232 -10.26 4.64 11.87
C SER A 232 -11.01 4.78 13.20
N ASP A 233 -11.77 3.74 13.60
CA ASP A 233 -12.50 3.72 14.88
C ASP A 233 -11.56 3.67 16.10
N THR A 234 -10.34 3.15 15.93
CA THR A 234 -9.37 2.95 17.02
C THR A 234 -8.37 4.11 17.16
N VAL A 235 -7.91 4.67 16.03
CA VAL A 235 -6.89 5.71 16.01
C VAL A 235 -7.48 7.03 16.51
N THR A 236 -6.88 7.58 17.56
CA THR A 236 -7.24 8.88 18.11
C THR A 236 -6.25 9.96 17.68
N GLY A 237 -6.71 11.19 17.47
CA GLY A 237 -5.86 12.33 17.12
C GLY A 237 -5.85 12.56 15.61
N THR A 238 -4.68 12.72 15.01
CA THR A 238 -4.54 12.84 13.55
C THR A 238 -4.98 11.53 12.89
N PRO A 239 -5.96 11.56 11.97
CA PRO A 239 -6.37 10.36 11.25
C PRO A 239 -5.24 9.87 10.34
N PRO A 240 -5.12 8.55 10.12
CA PRO A 240 -4.18 8.01 9.14
C PRO A 240 -4.60 8.40 7.72
N GLU A 241 -3.63 8.55 6.83
CA GLU A 241 -3.90 8.87 5.43
C GLU A 241 -4.33 7.61 4.67
N GLU A 242 -5.50 7.66 4.05
CA GLU A 242 -6.01 6.57 3.20
C GLU A 242 -5.74 6.88 1.72
N CYS A 243 -5.09 5.95 1.02
CA CYS A 243 -4.70 6.11 -0.37
C CYS A 243 -5.25 4.97 -1.23
N VAL A 244 -5.84 5.35 -2.37
CA VAL A 244 -6.41 4.42 -3.36
C VAL A 244 -5.31 4.02 -4.34
N THR A 245 -5.04 2.73 -4.48
CA THR A 245 -3.97 2.20 -5.37
C THR A 245 -4.45 1.85 -6.76
N SER A 246 -5.74 2.03 -7.04
CA SER A 246 -6.34 1.62 -8.30
C SER A 246 -5.70 2.37 -9.47
N GLU A 247 -5.38 1.64 -10.55
CA GLU A 247 -5.06 2.19 -11.88
C GLU A 247 -6.26 2.92 -12.53
N VAL A 248 -7.30 3.25 -11.77
CA VAL A 248 -8.48 4.03 -12.20
C VAL A 248 -8.07 5.38 -12.81
N TRP A 249 -6.85 5.87 -12.58
CA TRP A 249 -6.34 7.02 -13.34
C TRP A 249 -6.30 6.78 -14.85
N ARG A 250 -6.06 5.55 -15.34
CA ARG A 250 -6.19 5.25 -16.78
C ARG A 250 -7.63 5.34 -17.24
N GLU A 251 -8.58 4.73 -16.53
CA GLU A 251 -10.01 4.77 -16.86
C GLU A 251 -10.57 6.19 -16.77
N VAL A 252 -10.24 6.95 -15.72
CA VAL A 252 -10.67 8.34 -15.53
C VAL A 252 -10.05 9.28 -16.58
N ILE A 253 -8.77 9.08 -16.94
CA ILE A 253 -8.16 9.83 -18.05
C ILE A 253 -8.80 9.43 -19.39
N LEU A 254 -9.11 8.15 -19.60
CA LEU A 254 -9.81 7.69 -20.80
C LEU A 254 -11.23 8.27 -20.88
N ASP A 255 -11.97 8.34 -19.79
CA ASP A 255 -13.30 8.94 -19.70
C ASP A 255 -13.26 10.47 -19.88
N LEU A 256 -12.29 11.15 -19.27
CA LEU A 256 -12.07 12.59 -19.46
C LEU A 256 -11.66 12.90 -20.90
N ASN A 257 -10.76 12.10 -21.50
CA ASN A 257 -10.33 12.26 -22.88
C ASN A 257 -11.46 11.92 -23.87
N ALA A 258 -12.28 10.91 -23.58
CA ALA A 258 -13.46 10.58 -24.38
C ALA A 258 -14.51 11.69 -24.32
N GLY A 259 -14.73 12.28 -23.13
CA GLY A 259 -15.60 13.45 -22.93
C GLY A 259 -15.11 14.68 -23.69
N LEU A 260 -13.82 14.99 -23.61
CA LEU A 260 -13.18 16.09 -24.36
C LEU A 260 -13.25 15.87 -25.88
N ALA A 261 -12.99 14.65 -26.35
CA ALA A 261 -13.11 14.30 -27.76
C ALA A 261 -14.56 14.39 -28.26
N GLY A 262 -15.54 14.01 -27.44
CA GLY A 262 -16.97 14.17 -27.72
C GLY A 262 -17.38 15.64 -27.85
N LEU A 263 -16.92 16.49 -26.92
CA LEU A 263 -17.14 17.94 -26.97
C LEU A 263 -16.52 18.58 -28.22
N LEU A 264 -15.28 18.19 -28.58
CA LEU A 264 -14.60 18.70 -29.78
C LEU A 264 -15.34 18.31 -31.07
N ARG A 265 -15.88 17.08 -31.16
CA ARG A 265 -16.70 16.60 -32.29
C ARG A 265 -18.01 17.39 -32.42
N MET A 266 -18.68 17.67 -31.30
CA MET A 266 -19.91 18.49 -31.32
C MET A 266 -19.61 19.94 -31.75
N TRP A 267 -18.52 20.51 -31.26
CA TRP A 267 -18.09 21.86 -31.62
C TRP A 267 -17.73 22.00 -33.10
N THR A 268 -16.96 21.05 -33.65
CA THR A 268 -16.63 21.02 -35.08
C THR A 268 -17.87 20.81 -35.95
N ALA A 269 -18.78 19.91 -35.56
CA ALA A 269 -20.06 19.74 -36.26
C ALA A 269 -20.92 21.01 -36.25
N PHE A 270 -20.94 21.75 -35.12
CA PHE A 270 -21.65 23.01 -34.99
C PHE A 270 -21.06 24.11 -35.89
N ILE A 271 -19.73 24.26 -35.93
CA ILE A 271 -19.03 25.20 -36.83
C ILE A 271 -19.31 24.86 -38.30
N ILE A 272 -19.24 23.58 -38.67
CA ILE A 272 -19.51 23.15 -40.06
C ILE A 272 -20.96 23.44 -40.44
N LYS A 273 -21.92 23.17 -39.54
CA LYS A 273 -23.35 23.40 -39.79
C LYS A 273 -23.67 24.89 -39.94
N THR A 274 -23.14 25.72 -39.04
CA THR A 274 -23.31 27.19 -39.10
C THR A 274 -22.61 27.80 -40.30
N GLY A 275 -21.39 27.34 -40.63
CA GLY A 275 -20.67 27.74 -41.85
C GLY A 275 -21.43 27.38 -43.13
N LYS A 276 -21.97 26.15 -43.24
CA LYS A 276 -22.80 25.74 -44.37
C LYS A 276 -24.09 26.55 -44.49
N GLN A 277 -24.76 26.88 -43.38
CA GLN A 277 -25.94 27.75 -43.39
C GLN A 277 -25.60 29.17 -43.85
N LYS A 278 -24.47 29.73 -43.40
CA LYS A 278 -24.02 31.06 -43.79
C LYS A 278 -23.68 31.13 -45.28
N MET A 279 -22.99 30.10 -45.81
CA MET A 279 -22.70 29.97 -47.24
C MET A 279 -23.96 29.82 -48.10
N ARG A 280 -24.95 29.04 -47.66
CA ARG A 280 -26.24 28.93 -48.37
C ARG A 280 -27.01 30.26 -48.43
N ARG A 281 -27.00 31.04 -47.35
CA ARG A 281 -27.61 32.39 -47.33
C ARG A 281 -26.89 33.36 -48.26
N LEU A 282 -25.56 33.31 -48.31
CA LEU A 282 -24.75 34.09 -49.25
C LEU A 282 -25.01 33.71 -50.70
N ALA A 283 -25.09 32.41 -51.00
CA ALA A 283 -25.42 31.91 -52.34
C ALA A 283 -26.83 32.33 -52.79
N GLY A 284 -27.82 32.30 -51.89
CA GLY A 284 -29.18 32.80 -52.16
C GLY A 284 -29.20 34.29 -52.52
N ARG A 285 -28.53 35.13 -51.71
CA ARG A 285 -28.40 36.57 -51.98
C ARG A 285 -27.66 36.88 -53.29
N LEU A 286 -26.64 36.08 -53.63
CA LEU A 286 -25.93 36.21 -54.91
C LEU A 286 -26.81 35.82 -56.11
N ALA A 287 -27.71 34.84 -55.95
CA ALA A 287 -28.67 34.46 -56.99
C ALA A 287 -29.77 35.53 -57.19
N GLU A 288 -30.25 36.15 -56.11
CA GLU A 288 -31.17 37.30 -56.15
C GLU A 288 -30.53 38.53 -56.82
N LEU A 289 -29.25 38.79 -56.56
CA LEU A 289 -28.52 39.88 -57.23
C LEU A 289 -28.32 39.63 -58.73
N LYS A 290 -28.09 38.37 -59.15
CA LYS A 290 -27.97 38.01 -60.57
C LYS A 290 -29.27 38.19 -61.35
N THR A 291 -30.39 37.78 -60.76
CA THR A 291 -31.72 37.95 -61.39
C THR A 291 -32.07 39.43 -61.54
N TYR A 292 -31.76 40.27 -60.55
CA TYR A 292 -31.94 41.72 -60.65
C TYR A 292 -31.13 42.35 -61.80
N THR A 293 -29.89 41.90 -62.04
CA THR A 293 -29.05 42.39 -63.15
C THR A 293 -29.45 41.88 -64.55
N GLU A 294 -30.20 40.78 -64.63
CA GLU A 294 -30.72 40.26 -65.91
C GLU A 294 -32.06 40.91 -66.28
N ASP A 295 -32.92 41.20 -65.31
CA ASP A 295 -34.16 41.98 -65.52
C ASP A 295 -33.87 43.43 -65.94
N ASP A 296 -32.79 44.04 -65.44
CA ASP A 296 -32.39 45.41 -65.82
C ASP A 296 -31.78 45.48 -67.25
N LYS A 297 -31.31 44.35 -67.79
CA LYS A 297 -30.78 44.25 -69.17
C LYS A 297 -31.86 43.98 -70.22
N THR A 298 -33.06 43.58 -69.82
CA THR A 298 -34.19 43.32 -70.73
C THR A 298 -35.19 44.47 -70.82
N ARG A 299 -34.92 45.58 -70.11
CA ARG A 299 -35.80 46.76 -70.03
C ARG A 299 -35.30 48.02 -70.75
N ASN A 300 -34.30 47.90 -71.63
CA ASN A 300 -33.84 48.94 -72.55
C ASN A 300 -33.96 48.49 -74.01
#